data_AF-F4JGA5-F1
#
_entry.id   AF-F4JGA5-F1
#
_cell.length_a   1.000
_cell.length_b   1.000
_cell.length_c   1.000
_cell.angle_alpha   90.00
_cell.angle_beta   90.00
_cell.angle_gamma   90.00
#
_symmetry.space_group_name_H-M   'P 1'
#
loop_
_entity.id
_entity.type
_entity.pdbx_description
1 polymer ?
#
loop_
_entity_poly.entity_id
_entity_poly.type
_entity_poly.pdbx_seq_one_letter_code
_entity_poly.pdbx_strand_id
1 'polypeptide(L)'
;MEKNQSDDDGTALIFLGTGCSGAVPDFRCLLQPSDPPCHVCSQSLSLLPHLNPNYRCNTSLLIDYCSKEEDGRHKYILIDVGKSFREQVLRWFTFYKIPRVDSIILTHEHADAVHGLDEIRSLQPRGATIVDTDPLPVFLSQFTMESIATRFPYLVEKKVKEVPRRVSLLDWKNIEENCDEPFAASGLSFTPLPVMHGEDYIALGFLFGDKSKVAYISDVSRIPPSTEYAISKAGAGQLDLLILDTNIPWKRGPHPTHICFTEALEILKRLCPKRALLTGKESMYSLLMTDYGFQ
;
A
#
# COMPACT_ATOMS: atom_id res chain seq x y z
N MET A 1 -21.74 3.93 34.91
CA MET A 1 -20.84 2.81 34.54
C MET A 1 -19.88 3.36 33.51
N GLU A 2 -18.63 3.48 33.92
CA GLU A 2 -17.57 4.25 33.28
C GLU A 2 -17.35 3.82 31.83
N LYS A 3 -17.26 4.82 30.94
CA LYS A 3 -16.61 4.64 29.65
C LYS A 3 -15.15 4.33 29.95
N ASN A 4 -14.74 3.08 29.73
CA ASN A 4 -13.34 2.80 29.44
C ASN A 4 -13.01 3.49 28.12
N GLN A 5 -12.52 4.74 28.20
CA GLN A 5 -11.61 5.28 27.20
C GLN A 5 -10.43 4.32 27.16
N SER A 6 -10.36 3.49 26.12
CA SER A 6 -9.11 2.84 25.76
C SER A 6 -8.21 3.94 25.19
N ASP A 7 -7.17 4.28 25.94
CA ASP A 7 -6.00 5.05 25.50
C ASP A 7 -5.40 4.41 24.24
N ASP A 8 -5.76 4.88 23.05
CA ASP A 8 -5.07 4.51 21.81
C ASP A 8 -4.64 5.77 21.07
N ASP A 9 -3.83 6.60 21.74
CA ASP A 9 -3.17 7.80 21.20
C ASP A 9 -2.02 7.45 20.22
N GLY A 10 -2.09 6.28 19.59
CA GLY A 10 -1.02 5.67 18.81
C GLY A 10 -1.20 5.84 17.31
N THR A 11 -0.09 6.06 16.60
CA THR A 11 -0.05 5.85 15.15
C THR A 11 -0.11 4.35 14.87
N ALA A 12 -0.97 3.92 13.93
CA ALA A 12 -1.14 2.52 13.56
C ALA A 12 -0.96 2.29 12.05
N LEU A 13 -0.55 1.06 11.72
CA LEU A 13 -0.42 0.57 10.34
C LEU A 13 -1.44 -0.54 10.11
N ILE A 14 -2.36 -0.32 9.17
CA ILE A 14 -3.44 -1.25 8.85
C ILE A 14 -3.23 -1.75 7.42
N PHE A 15 -2.90 -3.04 7.29
CA PHE A 15 -2.72 -3.70 6.01
C PHE A 15 -4.08 -3.97 5.37
N LEU A 16 -4.46 -3.17 4.39
CA LEU A 16 -5.72 -3.31 3.68
C LEU A 16 -5.70 -4.50 2.72
N GLY A 17 -4.53 -4.77 2.14
CA GLY A 17 -4.29 -5.99 1.39
C GLY A 17 -2.79 -6.33 1.33
N THR A 18 -2.52 -7.61 1.10
CA THR A 18 -1.16 -8.17 1.08
C THR A 18 -0.99 -9.21 -0.02
N GLY A 19 -1.91 -9.21 -1.00
CA GLY A 19 -1.93 -10.13 -2.13
C GLY A 19 -1.29 -9.51 -3.36
N CYS A 20 -0.92 -10.36 -4.31
CA CYS A 20 -0.40 -9.93 -5.60
C CYS A 20 -1.45 -9.16 -6.44
N SER A 21 -1.08 -8.77 -7.66
CA SER A 21 -1.97 -8.11 -8.62
C SER A 21 -3.26 -8.88 -8.89
N GLY A 22 -3.21 -10.22 -8.84
CA GLY A 22 -4.37 -11.10 -8.99
C GLY A 22 -5.29 -11.19 -7.76
N ALA A 23 -4.86 -10.71 -6.59
CA ALA A 23 -5.44 -11.02 -5.28
C ALA A 23 -5.47 -12.54 -5.00
N VAL A 24 -5.86 -12.92 -3.78
CA VAL A 24 -6.08 -14.32 -3.39
C VAL A 24 -7.49 -14.45 -2.81
N PRO A 25 -8.33 -15.39 -3.28
CA PRO A 25 -8.02 -16.48 -4.22
C PRO A 25 -7.76 -16.08 -5.67
N ASP A 26 -6.90 -16.85 -6.35
CA ASP A 26 -6.75 -16.77 -7.81
C ASP A 26 -7.98 -17.41 -8.50
N PHE A 27 -8.58 -16.68 -9.45
CA PHE A 27 -9.80 -17.13 -10.12
C PHE A 27 -9.63 -18.42 -10.91
N ARG A 28 -8.47 -18.69 -11.51
CA ARG A 28 -8.23 -19.95 -12.24
C ARG A 28 -8.21 -21.12 -11.27
N CYS A 29 -7.60 -20.97 -10.09
CA CYS A 29 -7.63 -21.99 -9.05
C CYS A 29 -9.05 -22.36 -8.61
N LEU A 30 -10.01 -21.42 -8.70
CA LEU A 30 -11.41 -21.65 -8.33
C LEU A 30 -12.23 -22.23 -9.48
N LEU A 31 -12.06 -21.68 -10.69
CA LEU A 31 -12.84 -22.06 -11.87
C LEU A 31 -12.32 -23.35 -12.53
N GLN A 32 -11.03 -23.64 -12.37
CA GLN A 32 -10.32 -24.80 -12.91
C GLN A 32 -9.39 -25.38 -11.84
N PRO A 33 -9.94 -25.96 -10.76
CA PRO A 33 -9.13 -26.47 -9.66
C PRO A 33 -8.17 -27.57 -10.13
N SER A 34 -6.93 -27.49 -9.68
CA SER A 34 -5.94 -28.57 -9.83
C SER A 34 -6.34 -29.80 -9.00
N ASP A 35 -5.67 -30.92 -9.24
CA ASP A 35 -5.78 -32.13 -8.39
C ASP A 35 -4.40 -32.49 -7.78
N PRO A 36 -4.20 -32.29 -6.47
CA PRO A 36 -5.15 -31.75 -5.50
C PRO A 36 -5.39 -30.23 -5.68
N PRO A 37 -6.52 -29.68 -5.19
CA PRO A 37 -6.81 -28.24 -5.28
C PRO A 37 -5.78 -27.39 -4.54
N CYS A 38 -5.55 -26.18 -5.03
CA CYS A 38 -4.68 -25.21 -4.36
C CYS A 38 -5.15 -24.96 -2.92
N HIS A 39 -4.31 -25.32 -1.96
CA HIS A 39 -4.65 -25.28 -0.54
C HIS A 39 -5.01 -23.88 -0.05
N VAL A 40 -4.25 -22.86 -0.45
CA VAL A 40 -4.45 -21.47 -0.03
C VAL A 40 -5.73 -20.89 -0.62
N CYS A 41 -5.99 -21.09 -1.93
CA CYS A 41 -7.24 -20.63 -2.56
C CYS A 41 -8.45 -21.35 -1.93
N SER A 42 -8.34 -22.64 -1.66
CA SER A 42 -9.41 -23.40 -1.00
C SER A 42 -9.68 -22.86 0.41
N GLN A 43 -8.63 -22.61 1.20
CA GLN A 43 -8.74 -22.03 2.53
C GLN A 43 -9.26 -20.59 2.51
N SER A 44 -8.93 -19.79 1.50
CA SER A 44 -9.39 -18.40 1.39
C SER A 44 -10.92 -18.26 1.31
N LEU A 45 -11.64 -19.35 0.97
CA LEU A 45 -13.10 -19.40 0.95
C LEU A 45 -13.72 -20.05 2.20
N SER A 46 -12.90 -20.63 3.08
CA SER A 46 -13.38 -21.44 4.22
C SER A 46 -13.70 -20.65 5.49
N LEU A 47 -13.16 -19.43 5.62
CA LEU A 47 -13.36 -18.55 6.78
C LEU A 47 -13.90 -17.21 6.34
N LEU A 48 -14.60 -16.53 7.25
CA LEU A 48 -15.00 -15.13 7.04
C LEU A 48 -13.78 -14.28 6.67
N PRO A 49 -13.88 -13.38 5.69
CA PRO A 49 -12.71 -12.68 5.16
C PRO A 49 -11.84 -12.01 6.24
N HIS A 50 -12.42 -11.35 7.25
CA HIS A 50 -11.65 -10.69 8.32
C HIS A 50 -10.90 -11.65 9.26
N LEU A 51 -11.25 -12.95 9.27
CA LEU A 51 -10.54 -14.01 10.00
C LEU A 51 -9.64 -14.84 9.09
N ASN A 52 -9.61 -14.53 7.79
CA ASN A 52 -8.98 -15.35 6.78
C ASN A 52 -7.68 -14.74 6.25
N PRO A 53 -6.51 -15.20 6.73
CA PRO A 53 -5.22 -14.65 6.30
C PRO A 53 -4.86 -15.04 4.85
N ASN A 54 -5.61 -15.96 4.24
CA ASN A 54 -5.46 -16.37 2.86
C ASN A 54 -6.41 -15.64 1.90
N TYR A 55 -7.40 -14.88 2.40
CA TYR A 55 -8.17 -13.97 1.57
C TYR A 55 -7.46 -12.61 1.53
N ARG A 56 -6.74 -12.35 0.44
CA ARG A 56 -5.83 -11.20 0.30
C ARG A 56 -6.28 -10.30 -0.84
N CYS A 57 -6.70 -9.09 -0.51
CA CYS A 57 -6.88 -8.01 -1.47
C CYS A 57 -5.52 -7.57 -2.05
N ASN A 58 -5.53 -6.76 -3.11
CA ASN A 58 -4.31 -6.15 -3.66
C ASN A 58 -3.57 -5.38 -2.57
N THR A 59 -2.24 -5.37 -2.68
CA THR A 59 -1.36 -4.67 -1.74
C THR A 59 -1.79 -3.21 -1.54
N SER A 60 -2.00 -2.82 -0.28
CA SER A 60 -2.35 -1.45 0.12
C SER A 60 -2.18 -1.31 1.63
N LEU A 61 -1.75 -0.13 2.07
CA LEU A 61 -1.51 0.19 3.47
C LEU A 61 -2.31 1.44 3.85
N LEU A 62 -2.99 1.40 4.99
CA LEU A 62 -3.54 2.58 5.64
C LEU A 62 -2.68 2.93 6.86
N ILE A 63 -2.20 4.17 6.89
CA ILE A 63 -1.53 4.74 8.05
C ILE A 63 -2.56 5.60 8.80
N ASP A 64 -2.88 5.19 10.02
CA ASP A 64 -3.61 6.01 10.98
C ASP A 64 -2.59 6.81 11.77
N TYR A 65 -2.32 8.04 11.33
CA TYR A 65 -1.28 8.90 11.88
C TYR A 65 -1.86 9.85 12.94
N CYS A 66 -1.42 9.68 14.18
CA CYS A 66 -1.76 10.60 15.28
C CYS A 66 -0.69 11.70 15.36
N SER A 67 -1.03 12.91 14.93
CA SER A 67 -0.13 14.06 15.02
C SER A 67 -0.17 14.67 16.43
N LYS A 68 0.97 14.63 17.12
CA LYS A 68 1.11 15.31 18.42
C LYS A 68 1.10 16.83 18.29
N GLU A 69 1.44 17.35 17.12
CA GLU A 69 1.43 18.80 16.84
C GLU A 69 0.00 19.31 16.58
N GLU A 70 -0.95 18.44 16.22
CA GLU A 70 -2.37 18.78 15.99
C GLU A 70 -3.29 18.28 17.12
N ASP A 71 -2.85 18.36 18.38
CA ASP A 71 -3.62 17.96 19.57
C ASP A 71 -4.10 16.49 19.55
N GLY A 72 -3.32 15.59 18.94
CA GLY A 72 -3.66 14.17 18.85
C GLY A 72 -4.72 13.85 17.80
N ARG A 73 -4.99 14.77 16.85
CA ARG A 73 -5.88 14.46 15.72
C ARG A 73 -5.27 13.41 14.80
N HIS A 74 -6.09 12.40 14.51
CA HIS A 74 -5.77 11.32 13.58
C HIS A 74 -5.94 11.76 12.12
N LYS A 75 -5.00 11.36 11.28
CA LYS A 75 -5.03 11.50 9.81
C LYS A 75 -4.88 10.13 9.17
N TYR A 76 -5.66 9.87 8.13
CA TYR A 76 -5.75 8.59 7.46
C TYR A 76 -5.12 8.68 6.08
N ILE A 77 -3.91 8.13 5.94
CA ILE A 77 -3.10 8.20 4.71
C ILE A 77 -3.12 6.83 4.06
N LEU A 78 -3.58 6.75 2.81
CA LEU A 78 -3.55 5.51 2.02
C LEU A 78 -2.28 5.44 1.18
N ILE A 79 -1.66 4.26 1.15
CA ILE A 79 -0.71 3.87 0.12
C ILE A 79 -1.40 2.87 -0.80
N ASP A 80 -1.54 3.26 -2.07
CA ASP A 80 -2.25 2.59 -3.15
C ASP A 80 -3.76 2.40 -2.94
N VAL A 81 -4.49 2.52 -4.06
CA VAL A 81 -5.95 2.39 -4.15
C VAL A 81 -6.27 1.51 -5.36
N GLY A 82 -6.00 0.21 -5.22
CA GLY A 82 -6.19 -0.79 -6.26
C GLY A 82 -7.64 -1.15 -6.57
N LYS A 83 -7.82 -2.04 -7.54
CA LYS A 83 -9.14 -2.60 -7.94
C LYS A 83 -9.92 -3.31 -6.82
N SER A 84 -9.27 -3.70 -5.72
CA SER A 84 -9.92 -4.30 -4.55
C SER A 84 -10.30 -3.30 -3.46
N PHE A 85 -10.14 -1.99 -3.70
CA PHE A 85 -10.41 -0.94 -2.71
C PHE A 85 -11.81 -0.99 -2.09
N ARG A 86 -12.84 -1.25 -2.90
CA ARG A 86 -14.21 -1.40 -2.38
C ARG A 86 -14.30 -2.47 -1.30
N GLU A 87 -13.67 -3.62 -1.52
CA GLU A 87 -13.65 -4.73 -0.56
C GLU A 87 -12.82 -4.37 0.68
N GLN A 88 -11.69 -3.67 0.50
CA GLN A 88 -10.86 -3.18 1.60
C GLN A 88 -11.62 -2.22 2.52
N VAL A 89 -12.42 -1.31 1.95
CA VAL A 89 -13.30 -0.42 2.73
C VAL A 89 -14.34 -1.24 3.50
N LEU A 90 -15.05 -2.14 2.82
CA LEU A 90 -16.09 -2.96 3.45
C LEU A 90 -15.54 -3.82 4.60
N ARG A 91 -14.31 -4.33 4.48
CA ARG A 91 -13.69 -5.17 5.50
C ARG A 91 -13.02 -4.39 6.62
N TRP A 92 -12.17 -3.44 6.27
CA TRP A 92 -11.22 -2.86 7.23
C TRP A 92 -11.65 -1.49 7.72
N PHE A 93 -12.22 -0.64 6.86
CA PHE A 93 -12.67 0.67 7.31
C PHE A 93 -13.85 0.52 8.27
N THR A 94 -14.75 -0.42 8.01
CA THR A 94 -15.88 -0.71 8.90
C THR A 94 -15.40 -1.33 10.22
N PHE A 95 -14.44 -2.26 10.17
CA PHE A 95 -13.93 -2.97 11.34
C PHE A 95 -13.13 -2.05 12.27
N TYR A 96 -12.19 -1.27 11.72
CA TYR A 96 -11.37 -0.32 12.46
C TYR A 96 -12.03 1.06 12.63
N LYS A 97 -13.27 1.23 12.15
CA LYS A 97 -14.06 2.47 12.24
C LYS A 97 -13.36 3.70 11.65
N ILE A 98 -12.68 3.50 10.52
CA ILE A 98 -11.97 4.54 9.79
C ILE A 98 -12.99 5.51 9.18
N PRO A 99 -13.00 6.80 9.57
CA PRO A 99 -14.08 7.71 9.21
C PRO A 99 -13.89 8.37 7.84
N ARG A 100 -12.65 8.46 7.33
CA ARG A 100 -12.30 9.21 6.12
C ARG A 100 -10.91 8.82 5.60
N VAL A 101 -10.51 9.45 4.50
CA VAL A 101 -9.15 9.45 3.95
C VAL A 101 -8.71 10.90 3.85
N ASP A 102 -7.53 11.23 4.36
CA ASP A 102 -6.98 12.60 4.36
C ASP A 102 -5.93 12.81 3.25
N SER A 103 -5.27 11.74 2.78
CA SER A 103 -4.45 11.77 1.56
C SER A 103 -4.20 10.36 1.00
N ILE A 104 -3.78 10.30 -0.26
CA ILE A 104 -3.39 9.07 -0.96
C ILE A 104 -1.97 9.24 -1.48
N ILE A 105 -1.16 8.20 -1.41
CA ILE A 105 0.16 8.07 -2.02
C ILE A 105 0.10 6.87 -2.97
N LEU A 106 0.51 7.04 -4.22
CA LEU A 106 0.55 5.97 -5.21
C LEU A 106 2.01 5.55 -5.44
N THR A 107 2.26 4.24 -5.38
CA THR A 107 3.58 3.65 -5.61
C THR A 107 3.93 3.64 -7.10
N HIS A 108 2.96 3.33 -7.95
CA HIS A 108 3.10 3.20 -9.41
C HIS A 108 1.72 3.12 -10.09
N GLU A 109 1.65 3.08 -11.42
CA GLU A 109 0.40 3.15 -12.19
C GLU A 109 -0.27 1.80 -12.52
N HIS A 110 0.22 0.66 -12.04
CA HIS A 110 -0.46 -0.61 -12.36
C HIS A 110 -1.87 -0.69 -11.77
N ALA A 111 -2.70 -1.54 -12.38
CA ALA A 111 -4.12 -1.65 -12.11
C ALA A 111 -4.44 -1.95 -10.64
N ASP A 112 -3.64 -2.82 -10.03
CA ASP A 112 -3.71 -3.21 -8.63
C ASP A 112 -3.25 -2.12 -7.66
N ALA A 113 -2.63 -1.04 -8.14
CA ALA A 113 -2.31 0.14 -7.34
C ALA A 113 -3.29 1.31 -7.55
N VAL A 114 -3.93 1.45 -8.73
CA VAL A 114 -4.68 2.69 -9.06
C VAL A 114 -6.14 2.52 -9.49
N HIS A 115 -6.62 1.30 -9.79
CA HIS A 115 -7.97 1.14 -10.38
C HIS A 115 -9.15 1.39 -9.43
N GLY A 116 -8.91 1.61 -8.15
CA GLY A 116 -9.94 2.01 -7.18
C GLY A 116 -10.09 3.53 -7.01
N LEU A 117 -9.35 4.34 -7.77
CA LEU A 117 -9.40 5.82 -7.66
C LEU A 117 -10.80 6.40 -7.97
N ASP A 118 -11.59 5.75 -8.82
CA ASP A 118 -12.96 6.18 -9.12
C ASP A 118 -13.89 6.02 -7.90
N GLU A 119 -13.65 5.00 -7.08
CA GLU A 119 -14.45 4.68 -5.89
C GLU A 119 -14.25 5.68 -4.76
N ILE A 120 -13.15 6.45 -4.75
CA ILE A 120 -12.85 7.49 -3.75
C ILE A 120 -13.98 8.53 -3.62
N ARG A 121 -14.68 8.84 -4.72
CA ARG A 121 -15.87 9.71 -4.68
C ARG A 121 -16.91 9.25 -3.66
N SER A 122 -16.96 7.96 -3.32
CA SER A 122 -17.90 7.40 -2.33
C SER A 122 -17.56 7.79 -0.90
N LEU A 123 -16.30 8.14 -0.62
CA LEU A 123 -15.82 8.64 0.66
C LEU A 123 -15.92 10.16 0.79
N GLN A 124 -16.13 10.86 -0.33
CA GLN A 124 -16.30 12.32 -0.34
C GLN A 124 -17.75 12.71 -0.02
N PRO A 125 -18.00 13.88 0.62
CA PRO A 125 -19.34 14.33 0.96
C PRO A 125 -20.31 14.32 -0.23
N ARG A 126 -21.57 13.94 0.02
CA ARG A 126 -22.62 14.01 -1.00
C ARG A 126 -22.98 15.48 -1.23
N GLY A 127 -23.07 15.89 -2.50
CA GLY A 127 -23.31 17.28 -2.87
C GLY A 127 -22.06 18.16 -2.87
N ALA A 128 -20.88 17.59 -2.57
CA ALA A 128 -19.60 18.23 -2.81
C ALA A 128 -19.51 18.64 -4.29
N THR A 129 -19.64 19.94 -4.55
CA THR A 129 -19.19 20.53 -5.81
C THR A 129 -17.71 20.87 -5.68
N ILE A 130 -17.03 21.14 -6.80
CA ILE A 130 -15.65 21.65 -6.78
C ILE A 130 -15.52 22.94 -5.93
N VAL A 131 -16.63 23.65 -5.70
CA VAL A 131 -16.66 24.94 -4.98
C VAL A 131 -16.75 24.76 -3.46
N ASP A 132 -17.31 23.65 -2.97
CA ASP A 132 -17.69 23.47 -1.56
C ASP A 132 -16.83 22.45 -0.79
N THR A 133 -15.87 21.81 -1.46
CA THR A 133 -15.08 20.72 -0.86
C THR A 133 -13.65 20.75 -1.37
N ASP A 134 -12.70 20.74 -0.44
CA ASP A 134 -11.29 20.64 -0.76
C ASP A 134 -11.01 19.30 -1.46
N PRO A 135 -10.38 19.29 -2.64
CA PRO A 135 -10.02 18.05 -3.32
C PRO A 135 -9.03 17.24 -2.47
N LEU A 136 -9.15 15.92 -2.53
CA LEU A 136 -8.29 15.01 -1.78
C LEU A 136 -6.87 14.99 -2.37
N PRO A 137 -5.82 15.29 -1.61
CA PRO A 137 -4.44 15.21 -2.09
C PRO A 137 -4.05 13.78 -2.48
N VAL A 138 -3.50 13.62 -3.68
CA VAL A 138 -2.94 12.38 -4.21
C VAL A 138 -1.50 12.63 -4.64
N PHE A 139 -0.56 11.96 -3.99
CA PHE A 139 0.87 12.06 -4.25
C PHE A 139 1.32 10.91 -5.15
N LEU A 140 2.03 11.20 -6.22
CA LEU A 140 2.47 10.24 -7.22
C LEU A 140 3.64 10.79 -8.04
N SER A 141 4.41 9.94 -8.71
CA SER A 141 5.42 10.41 -9.65
C SER A 141 4.82 10.98 -10.94
N GLN A 142 5.61 11.77 -11.66
CA GLN A 142 5.22 12.36 -12.94
C GLN A 142 4.87 11.28 -13.97
N PHE A 143 5.63 10.19 -14.01
CA PHE A 143 5.34 9.03 -14.87
C PHE A 143 3.96 8.42 -14.57
N THR A 144 3.66 8.21 -13.29
CA THR A 144 2.35 7.71 -12.85
C THR A 144 1.22 8.68 -13.24
N MET A 145 1.45 9.98 -13.09
CA MET A 145 0.47 11.03 -13.42
C MET A 145 0.11 11.04 -14.91
N GLU A 146 1.09 10.89 -15.80
CA GLU A 146 0.88 10.86 -17.26
C GLU A 146 0.04 9.65 -17.69
N SER A 147 0.29 8.49 -17.09
CA SER A 147 -0.53 7.30 -17.32
C SER A 147 -1.96 7.47 -16.82
N ILE A 148 -2.15 8.05 -15.62
CA ILE A 148 -3.47 8.32 -15.07
C ILE A 148 -4.23 9.32 -15.95
N ALA A 149 -3.59 10.38 -16.42
CA ALA A 149 -4.21 11.36 -17.32
C ALA A 149 -4.70 10.71 -18.63
N THR A 150 -3.96 9.72 -19.13
CA THR A 150 -4.32 8.97 -20.33
C THR A 150 -5.48 8.00 -20.10
N ARG A 151 -5.49 7.28 -18.98
CA ARG A 151 -6.45 6.19 -18.69
C ARG A 151 -7.74 6.70 -18.05
N PHE A 152 -7.64 7.75 -17.24
CA PHE A 152 -8.72 8.34 -16.47
C PHE A 152 -8.76 9.87 -16.67
N PRO A 153 -8.87 10.37 -17.92
CA PRO A 153 -8.86 11.81 -18.18
C PRO A 153 -9.94 12.56 -17.40
N TYR A 154 -11.06 11.91 -17.08
CA TYR A 154 -12.14 12.50 -16.29
C TYR A 154 -11.81 12.74 -14.81
N LEU A 155 -10.76 12.12 -14.26
CA LEU A 155 -10.24 12.36 -12.91
C LEU A 155 -9.23 13.51 -12.85
N VAL A 156 -8.69 13.90 -14.01
CA VAL A 156 -7.65 14.93 -14.13
C VAL A 156 -8.22 16.23 -14.71
N GLU A 157 -9.02 16.13 -15.77
CA GLU A 157 -9.57 17.27 -16.48
C GLU A 157 -10.68 17.97 -15.68
N LYS A 158 -10.42 19.21 -15.28
CA LYS A 158 -11.42 20.09 -14.63
C LYS A 158 -12.31 20.83 -15.66
N LYS A 159 -12.68 20.18 -16.77
CA LYS A 159 -13.56 20.80 -17.78
C LYS A 159 -14.97 20.91 -17.22
N VAL A 160 -15.58 22.08 -17.37
CA VAL A 160 -17.01 22.30 -17.07
C VAL A 160 -17.81 21.43 -18.05
N LYS A 161 -18.44 20.37 -17.53
CA LYS A 161 -19.34 19.53 -18.31
C LYS A 161 -20.75 20.13 -18.26
N GLU A 162 -21.45 20.14 -19.39
CA GLU A 162 -22.84 20.61 -19.49
C GLU A 162 -23.78 19.87 -18.53
N VAL A 163 -23.49 18.59 -18.28
CA VAL A 163 -24.21 17.76 -17.31
C VAL A 163 -23.26 17.43 -16.15
N PRO A 164 -23.57 17.87 -14.91
CA PRO A 164 -22.74 17.57 -13.76
C PRO A 164 -22.75 16.06 -13.49
N ARG A 165 -21.55 15.47 -13.38
CA ARG A 165 -21.35 14.07 -13.02
C ARG A 165 -20.46 14.00 -11.80
N ARG A 166 -20.81 13.14 -10.85
CA ARG A 166 -20.01 12.92 -9.64
C ARG A 166 -18.77 12.08 -9.98
N VAL A 167 -17.61 12.71 -9.86
CA VAL A 167 -16.28 12.11 -10.02
C VAL A 167 -15.48 12.39 -8.75
N SER A 168 -14.43 11.61 -8.51
CA SER A 168 -13.52 11.87 -7.39
C SER A 168 -12.88 13.25 -7.55
N LEU A 169 -12.96 14.08 -6.51
CA LEU A 169 -12.28 15.39 -6.47
C LEU A 169 -10.86 15.18 -5.94
N LEU A 170 -9.87 15.16 -6.83
CA LEU A 170 -8.48 14.84 -6.50
C LEU A 170 -7.57 16.05 -6.78
N ASP A 171 -6.60 16.26 -5.91
CA ASP A 171 -5.50 17.23 -6.06
C ASP A 171 -4.18 16.49 -6.27
N TRP A 172 -3.68 16.49 -7.50
CA TRP A 172 -2.51 15.71 -7.90
C TRP A 172 -1.21 16.43 -7.52
N LYS A 173 -0.33 15.76 -6.79
CA LYS A 173 0.93 16.30 -6.26
C LYS A 173 2.10 15.43 -6.71
N ASN A 174 3.06 16.03 -7.40
CA ASN A 174 4.23 15.32 -7.87
C ASN A 174 5.15 14.91 -6.70
N ILE A 175 5.63 13.67 -6.74
CA ILE A 175 6.72 13.16 -5.92
C ILE A 175 7.96 13.10 -6.80
N GLU A 176 9.07 13.65 -6.33
CA GLU A 176 10.37 13.46 -6.98
C GLU A 176 10.86 12.02 -6.74
N GLU A 177 11.31 11.35 -7.79
CA GLU A 177 11.85 9.98 -7.72
C GLU A 177 13.28 9.99 -7.17
N ASN A 178 13.49 10.59 -5.99
CA ASN A 178 14.79 10.80 -5.37
C ASN A 178 14.71 10.72 -3.83
N CYS A 179 15.57 9.90 -3.21
CA CYS A 179 15.62 9.76 -1.76
C CYS A 179 15.99 11.05 -0.99
N ASP A 180 16.60 12.03 -1.65
CA ASP A 180 16.96 13.30 -1.02
C ASP A 180 15.84 14.35 -1.06
N GLU A 181 14.71 14.05 -1.70
CA GLU A 181 13.57 14.96 -1.88
C GLU A 181 12.34 14.45 -1.11
N PRO A 182 12.29 14.60 0.22
CA PRO A 182 11.15 14.18 1.01
C PRO A 182 9.93 15.08 0.76
N PHE A 183 8.74 14.50 0.96
CA PHE A 183 7.47 15.22 0.90
C PHE A 183 6.65 14.98 2.17
N ALA A 184 5.59 15.76 2.37
CA ALA A 184 4.68 15.60 3.49
C ALA A 184 3.25 15.31 3.01
N ALA A 185 2.66 14.23 3.50
CA ALA A 185 1.27 13.88 3.28
C ALA A 185 0.54 13.89 4.63
N SER A 186 -0.48 14.74 4.74
CA SER A 186 -1.27 14.91 5.98
C SER A 186 -0.43 15.09 7.26
N GLY A 187 0.69 15.82 7.16
CA GLY A 187 1.58 16.11 8.29
C GLY A 187 2.63 15.04 8.60
N LEU A 188 2.60 13.88 7.94
CA LEU A 188 3.65 12.87 8.04
C LEU A 188 4.66 13.05 6.90
N SER A 189 5.95 13.08 7.24
CA SER A 189 7.03 13.15 6.26
C SER A 189 7.35 11.77 5.70
N PHE A 190 7.55 11.72 4.38
CA PHE A 190 7.91 10.54 3.61
C PHE A 190 9.15 10.83 2.77
N THR A 191 10.11 9.91 2.83
CA THR A 191 11.22 9.83 1.88
C THR A 191 10.84 8.83 0.79
N PRO A 192 10.74 9.24 -0.49
CA PRO A 192 10.49 8.31 -1.58
C PRO A 192 11.71 7.41 -1.81
N LEU A 193 11.45 6.15 -2.15
CA LEU A 193 12.44 5.11 -2.33
C LEU A 193 12.29 4.52 -3.74
N PRO A 194 12.95 5.08 -4.77
CA PRO A 194 12.90 4.51 -6.11
C PRO A 194 13.41 3.06 -6.12
N VAL A 195 12.62 2.15 -6.64
CA VAL A 195 12.96 0.73 -6.77
C VAL A 195 12.67 0.24 -8.18
N MET A 196 13.41 -0.77 -8.63
CA MET A 196 13.18 -1.36 -9.94
C MET A 196 12.03 -2.36 -9.85
N HIS A 197 11.02 -2.26 -10.71
CA HIS A 197 9.94 -3.23 -10.86
C HIS A 197 9.92 -3.78 -12.29
N GLY A 198 10.93 -4.59 -12.63
CA GLY A 198 11.36 -4.83 -14.00
C GLY A 198 12.71 -4.16 -14.26
N GLU A 199 13.33 -4.44 -15.41
CA GLU A 199 14.63 -3.84 -15.76
C GLU A 199 14.51 -2.37 -16.22
N ASP A 200 13.34 -1.97 -16.71
CA ASP A 200 13.09 -0.70 -17.40
C ASP A 200 12.04 0.17 -16.70
N TYR A 201 11.68 -0.17 -15.46
CA TYR A 201 10.54 0.42 -14.78
C TYR A 201 10.84 0.73 -13.32
N ILE A 202 10.47 1.93 -12.88
CA ILE A 202 10.64 2.41 -11.51
C ILE A 202 9.28 2.45 -10.83
N ALA A 203 9.19 1.79 -9.66
CA ALA A 203 8.12 2.00 -8.70
C ALA A 203 8.68 2.74 -7.47
N LEU A 204 7.80 3.30 -6.65
CA LEU A 204 8.19 3.96 -5.41
C LEU A 204 7.86 3.09 -4.19
N GLY A 205 8.85 2.86 -3.35
CA GLY A 205 8.65 2.59 -1.93
C GLY A 205 8.68 3.88 -1.12
N PHE A 206 8.46 3.77 0.19
CA PHE A 206 8.46 4.93 1.09
C PHE A 206 9.11 4.60 2.45
N LEU A 207 9.99 5.47 2.92
CA LEU A 207 10.52 5.49 4.28
C LEU A 207 9.82 6.61 5.07
N PHE A 208 9.31 6.30 6.26
CA PHE A 208 8.62 7.27 7.11
C PHE A 208 8.75 6.92 8.60
N GLY A 209 8.40 7.89 9.44
CA GLY A 209 8.39 7.77 10.90
C GLY A 209 9.70 8.17 11.58
N ASP A 210 9.61 9.06 12.56
CA ASP A 210 10.79 9.61 13.25
C ASP A 210 11.27 8.71 14.40
N LYS A 211 10.31 8.28 15.24
CA LYS A 211 10.58 7.44 16.43
C LYS A 211 10.66 5.96 16.11
N SER A 212 9.82 5.53 15.17
CA SER A 212 9.78 4.17 14.66
C SER A 212 9.89 4.24 13.15
N LYS A 213 11.07 3.90 12.63
CA LYS A 213 11.38 4.01 11.21
C LYS A 213 10.81 2.81 10.46
N VAL A 214 9.97 3.11 9.48
CA VAL A 214 9.26 2.12 8.66
C VAL A 214 9.63 2.33 7.20
N ALA A 215 10.08 1.27 6.53
CA ALA A 215 10.22 1.24 5.08
C ALA A 215 9.16 0.32 4.47
N TYR A 216 8.43 0.80 3.47
CA TYR A 216 7.40 0.08 2.74
C TYR A 216 7.77 -0.04 1.25
N ILE A 217 7.93 -1.26 0.76
CA ILE A 217 8.34 -1.57 -0.63
C ILE A 217 7.54 -2.80 -1.11
N SER A 218 6.52 -2.62 -1.97
CA SER A 218 5.58 -3.69 -2.35
C SER A 218 5.81 -4.36 -3.70
N ASP A 219 6.34 -3.63 -4.68
CA ASP A 219 6.51 -4.11 -6.06
C ASP A 219 7.95 -3.84 -6.47
N VAL A 220 8.82 -4.83 -6.28
CA VAL A 220 10.26 -4.65 -6.47
C VAL A 220 10.92 -5.92 -6.99
N SER A 221 11.73 -5.77 -8.02
CA SER A 221 12.67 -6.75 -8.56
C SER A 221 14.11 -6.51 -8.10
N ARG A 222 14.49 -5.24 -7.89
CA ARG A 222 15.84 -4.84 -7.45
C ARG A 222 15.79 -3.52 -6.70
N ILE A 223 16.53 -3.44 -5.59
CA ILE A 223 16.73 -2.21 -4.82
C ILE A 223 18.03 -1.54 -5.31
N PRO A 224 17.98 -0.31 -5.88
CA PRO A 224 19.17 0.43 -6.26
C PRO A 224 20.07 0.76 -5.06
N PRO A 225 21.39 0.96 -5.25
CA PRO A 225 22.31 1.29 -4.16
C PRO A 225 21.94 2.54 -3.36
N SER A 226 21.39 3.57 -4.00
CA SER A 226 20.91 4.80 -3.33
C SER A 226 19.79 4.49 -2.35
N THR A 227 18.79 3.73 -2.80
CA THR A 227 17.67 3.29 -1.98
C THR A 227 18.10 2.33 -0.87
N GLU A 228 18.98 1.38 -1.17
CA GLU A 228 19.55 0.47 -0.16
C GLU A 228 20.31 1.24 0.92
N TYR A 229 21.11 2.24 0.54
CA TYR A 229 21.78 3.14 1.47
C TYR A 229 20.78 3.92 2.33
N ALA A 230 19.77 4.53 1.71
CA ALA A 230 18.75 5.34 2.39
C ALA A 230 18.07 4.56 3.52
N ILE A 231 17.76 3.28 3.32
CA ILE A 231 17.11 2.43 4.33
C ILE A 231 18.08 1.61 5.20
N SER A 232 19.39 1.79 5.03
CA SER A 232 20.42 1.11 5.82
C SER A 232 20.63 1.76 7.20
N LYS A 233 21.34 1.05 8.10
CA LYS A 233 21.79 1.64 9.38
C LYS A 233 22.69 2.86 9.22
N ALA A 234 23.41 2.98 8.11
CA ALA A 234 24.29 4.11 7.83
C ALA A 234 23.54 5.32 7.25
N GLY A 235 22.45 5.09 6.52
CA GLY A 235 21.59 6.14 5.96
C GLY A 235 20.57 6.63 6.98
N ALA A 236 19.39 5.99 7.03
CA ALA A 236 18.32 6.39 7.94
C ALA A 236 18.49 5.91 9.39
N GLY A 237 19.43 5.02 9.68
CA GLY A 237 19.58 4.39 10.99
C GLY A 237 18.85 3.05 11.09
N GLN A 238 18.66 2.54 12.31
CA GLN A 238 18.01 1.25 12.51
C GLN A 238 16.54 1.30 12.09
N LEU A 239 16.16 0.53 11.07
CA LEU A 239 14.75 0.31 10.73
C LEU A 239 14.07 -0.50 11.85
N ASP A 240 12.92 -0.02 12.31
CA ASP A 240 12.05 -0.74 13.23
C ASP A 240 11.17 -1.75 12.49
N LEU A 241 10.73 -1.40 11.27
CA LEU A 241 9.92 -2.26 10.43
C LEU A 241 10.31 -2.10 8.95
N LEU A 242 10.54 -3.23 8.28
CA LEU A 242 10.63 -3.31 6.83
C LEU A 242 9.46 -4.14 6.30
N ILE A 243 8.61 -3.53 5.48
CA ILE A 243 7.55 -4.20 4.73
C ILE A 243 8.07 -4.38 3.30
N LEU A 244 8.23 -5.63 2.87
CA LEU A 244 8.94 -5.95 1.62
C LEU A 244 8.12 -6.93 0.75
N ASP A 245 8.16 -6.71 -0.56
CA ASP A 245 7.60 -7.62 -1.57
C ASP A 245 8.13 -9.05 -1.40
N THR A 246 7.24 -10.02 -1.59
CA THR A 246 7.63 -11.40 -1.89
C THR A 246 6.52 -12.09 -2.69
N ASN A 247 6.37 -11.69 -3.94
CA ASN A 247 5.32 -12.24 -4.77
C ASN A 247 5.52 -13.75 -5.04
N ILE A 248 6.77 -14.24 -5.08
CA ILE A 248 7.09 -15.51 -5.73
C ILE A 248 7.72 -16.55 -4.79
N PRO A 249 7.16 -17.78 -4.71
CA PRO A 249 7.70 -18.84 -3.86
C PRO A 249 9.13 -19.22 -4.24
N TRP A 250 9.92 -19.61 -3.24
CA TRP A 250 11.33 -20.00 -3.39
C TRP A 250 11.58 -21.03 -4.52
N LYS A 251 10.60 -21.90 -4.81
CA LYS A 251 10.72 -22.97 -5.80
C LYS A 251 10.69 -22.50 -7.26
N ARG A 252 10.24 -21.27 -7.55
CA ARG A 252 10.12 -20.74 -8.92
C ARG A 252 11.38 -20.04 -9.43
N GLY A 253 12.34 -19.74 -8.55
CA GLY A 253 13.55 -19.00 -8.92
C GLY A 253 13.30 -17.49 -9.10
N PRO A 254 14.29 -16.75 -9.64
CA PRO A 254 14.18 -15.32 -9.90
C PRO A 254 13.06 -14.99 -10.88
N HIS A 255 12.47 -13.80 -10.74
CA HIS A 255 11.42 -13.32 -11.61
C HIS A 255 11.75 -11.93 -12.14
N PRO A 256 11.35 -11.59 -13.38
CA PRO A 256 11.72 -10.32 -13.99
C PRO A 256 11.26 -9.09 -13.21
N THR A 257 10.11 -9.17 -12.53
CA THR A 257 9.46 -7.98 -11.94
C THR A 257 9.30 -8.01 -10.42
N HIS A 258 9.58 -9.13 -9.76
CA HIS A 258 9.40 -9.26 -8.31
C HIS A 258 10.53 -10.08 -7.69
N ILE A 259 10.93 -9.71 -6.48
CA ILE A 259 11.87 -10.50 -5.67
C ILE A 259 11.19 -11.77 -5.16
N CYS A 260 11.92 -12.88 -5.25
CA CYS A 260 11.49 -14.14 -4.66
C CYS A 260 11.83 -14.20 -3.16
N PHE A 261 11.31 -15.22 -2.47
CA PHE A 261 11.55 -15.39 -1.03
C PHE A 261 13.04 -15.36 -0.63
N THR A 262 13.90 -16.03 -1.40
CA THR A 262 15.32 -16.13 -1.07
C THR A 262 16.03 -14.79 -1.22
N GLU A 263 15.69 -14.02 -2.25
CA GLU A 263 16.24 -12.67 -2.45
C GLU A 263 15.77 -11.72 -1.34
N ALA A 264 14.49 -11.81 -0.95
CA ALA A 264 13.97 -11.06 0.20
C ALA A 264 14.77 -11.39 1.47
N LEU A 265 15.05 -12.67 1.76
CA LEU A 265 15.86 -13.05 2.93
C LEU A 265 17.29 -12.49 2.88
N GLU A 266 17.93 -12.43 1.72
CA GLU A 266 19.26 -11.81 1.58
C GLU A 266 19.19 -10.29 1.81
N ILE A 267 18.15 -9.62 1.33
CA ILE A 267 17.90 -8.20 1.64
C ILE A 267 17.73 -8.01 3.16
N LEU A 268 16.94 -8.84 3.83
CA LEU A 268 16.75 -8.77 5.28
C LEU A 268 18.04 -8.96 6.07
N LYS A 269 18.91 -9.89 5.64
CA LYS A 269 20.24 -10.10 6.27
C LYS A 269 21.13 -8.87 6.11
N ARG A 270 21.12 -8.21 4.95
CA ARG A 270 21.93 -7.01 4.70
C ARG A 270 21.43 -5.80 5.48
N LEU A 271 20.12 -5.57 5.50
CA LEU A 271 19.51 -4.40 6.15
C LEU A 271 19.31 -4.56 7.66
N CYS A 272 19.18 -5.79 8.15
CA CYS A 272 18.98 -6.12 9.56
C CYS A 272 17.89 -5.26 10.26
N PRO A 273 16.65 -5.17 9.74
CA PRO A 273 15.58 -4.45 10.41
C PRO A 273 15.20 -5.16 11.73
N LYS A 274 14.63 -4.44 12.70
CA LYS A 274 14.17 -5.07 13.96
C LYS A 274 13.03 -6.06 13.69
N ARG A 275 12.14 -5.73 12.76
CA ARG A 275 11.05 -6.57 12.29
C ARG A 275 10.92 -6.47 10.77
N ALA A 276 10.51 -7.57 10.15
CA ALA A 276 10.18 -7.61 8.73
C ALA A 276 8.81 -8.24 8.51
N LEU A 277 8.01 -7.65 7.63
CA LEU A 277 6.75 -8.19 7.16
C LEU A 277 6.82 -8.32 5.64
N LEU A 278 6.23 -9.39 5.11
CA LEU A 278 6.28 -9.68 3.68
C LEU A 278 4.91 -9.54 3.03
N THR A 279 4.83 -8.81 1.92
CA THR A 279 3.60 -8.48 1.19
C THR A 279 3.63 -8.97 -0.28
N GLY A 280 2.59 -8.69 -1.07
CA GLY A 280 2.52 -9.03 -2.49
C GLY A 280 2.31 -10.53 -2.79
N LYS A 281 1.99 -11.34 -1.78
CA LYS A 281 2.09 -12.81 -1.87
C LYS A 281 1.03 -13.45 -2.76
N GLU A 282 1.48 -14.24 -3.74
CA GLU A 282 0.63 -15.17 -4.50
C GLU A 282 0.01 -16.29 -3.64
N SER A 283 -0.98 -16.97 -4.22
CA SER A 283 -1.69 -18.10 -3.63
C SER A 283 -0.82 -19.31 -3.29
N MET A 284 0.47 -19.34 -3.64
CA MET A 284 1.37 -20.41 -3.23
C MET A 284 2.04 -20.19 -1.85
N TYR A 285 1.78 -19.06 -1.18
CA TYR A 285 2.22 -18.81 0.19
C TYR A 285 1.09 -19.03 1.20
N SER A 286 1.21 -20.03 2.08
CA SER A 286 0.53 -19.99 3.39
C SER A 286 1.24 -18.96 4.28
N LEU A 287 0.52 -18.28 5.18
CA LEU A 287 1.17 -17.41 6.17
C LEU A 287 2.12 -18.25 7.05
N LEU A 288 3.42 -18.17 6.76
CA LEU A 288 4.45 -18.42 7.75
C LEU A 288 4.89 -17.04 8.24
N MET A 289 4.27 -16.55 9.31
CA MET A 289 4.96 -15.59 10.17
C MET A 289 6.00 -16.39 10.93
N THR A 290 7.22 -16.44 10.43
CA THR A 290 8.35 -16.84 11.25
C THR A 290 8.73 -15.64 12.10
N ASP A 291 8.29 -15.65 13.36
CA ASP A 291 8.94 -14.90 14.44
C ASP A 291 10.39 -15.42 14.53
N TYR A 292 11.30 -14.80 13.79
CA TYR A 292 12.72 -14.97 14.03
C TYR A 292 13.11 -14.08 15.20
N GLY A 293 12.85 -14.58 16.41
CA GLY A 293 13.55 -14.12 17.60
C GLY A 293 15.01 -14.56 17.47
N PHE A 294 15.90 -13.61 17.15
CA PHE A 294 17.32 -13.81 17.38
C PHE A 294 17.57 -13.62 18.88
N GLN A 295 17.87 -14.72 19.57
CA GLN A 295 18.64 -14.68 20.82
C GLN A 295 20.07 -14.22 20.53
#